data_AF-A0A432XH19-F1
#
_entry.id   AF-A0A432XH19-F1
#
_cell.length_a   1.000
_cell.length_b   1.000
_cell.length_c   1.000
_cell.angle_alpha   90.00
_cell.angle_beta   90.00
_cell.angle_gamma   90.00
#
_symmetry.space_group_name_H-M   'P 1'
#
loop_
_entity.id
_entity.type
_entity.pdbx_description
1 polymer ?
#
loop_
_entity_poly.entity_id
_entity_poly.type
_entity_poly.pdbx_seq_one_letter_code
_entity_poly.pdbx_strand_id
1 'polypeptide(L)'
;MAFKEKSAWLMLIATMVVGLYMTYAVVQTYMELQQVPAVLPVFIKLTVTLIILSVIGQIVLAIANRKQAEQKADEREKVFIRRGQAVAGGVLAFGVVASLIHFLFLSDGNLLFYSCLLSLVVAQVVEYAVQIVSFRRGY
;
A
#
# COMPACT_ATOMS: atom_id res chain seq x y z
N MET A 1 19.82 4.16 10.15
CA MET A 1 18.54 3.54 9.77
C MET A 1 18.83 2.12 9.35
N ALA A 2 18.13 1.16 9.97
CA ALA A 2 18.25 -0.25 9.59
C ALA A 2 17.83 -0.45 8.13
N PHE A 3 18.35 -1.48 7.46
CA PHE A 3 17.97 -1.80 6.08
C PHE A 3 16.44 -1.92 5.92
N LYS A 4 15.78 -2.55 6.90
CA LYS A 4 14.33 -2.73 6.97
C LYS A 4 13.57 -1.41 7.12
N GLU A 5 14.10 -0.46 7.89
CA GLU A 5 13.52 0.88 8.02
C GLU A 5 13.57 1.63 6.68
N LYS A 6 14.70 1.58 5.96
CA LYS A 6 14.83 2.20 4.63
C LYS A 6 13.88 1.55 3.61
N SER A 7 13.75 0.23 3.67
CA SER A 7 12.83 -0.54 2.82
C SER A 7 11.36 -0.17 3.11
N ALA A 8 10.98 -0.02 4.38
CA ALA A 8 9.63 0.43 4.76
C ALA A 8 9.33 1.85 4.27
N TRP A 9 10.29 2.77 4.34
CA TRP A 9 10.15 4.11 3.75
C TRP A 9 9.97 4.08 2.24
N LEU A 10 10.78 3.28 1.54
CA LEU A 10 10.68 3.12 0.09
C LEU A 10 9.29 2.62 -0.31
N MET A 11 8.80 1.60 0.38
CA MET A 11 7.48 1.03 0.11
C MET A 11 6.34 1.99 0.46
N LEU A 12 6.44 2.73 1.57
CA LEU A 12 5.46 3.76 1.93
C LEU A 12 5.33 4.81 0.83
N ILE A 13 6.47 5.34 0.36
CA ILE A 13 6.48 6.37 -0.69
C ILE A 13 5.96 5.78 -2.01
N ALA A 14 6.40 4.59 -2.39
CA ALA A 14 5.95 3.91 -3.60
C ALA A 14 4.43 3.70 -3.61
N THR A 15 3.87 3.14 -2.53
CA THR A 15 2.44 2.91 -2.40
C THR A 15 1.65 4.22 -2.38
N MET A 16 2.15 5.25 -1.69
CA MET A 16 1.49 6.55 -1.64
C MET A 16 1.46 7.23 -3.01
N VAL A 17 2.59 7.26 -3.73
CA VAL A 17 2.68 7.88 -5.06
C VAL A 17 1.78 7.16 -6.06
N VAL A 18 1.85 5.84 -6.12
CA VAL A 18 1.03 5.05 -7.05
C VAL A 18 -0.44 5.14 -6.68
N GLY A 19 -0.79 5.04 -5.39
CA GLY A 19 -2.16 5.13 -4.90
C GLY A 19 -2.80 6.50 -5.19
N LEU A 20 -2.08 7.60 -4.92
CA LEU A 20 -2.57 8.95 -5.19
C LEU A 20 -2.72 9.21 -6.68
N TYR A 21 -1.74 8.83 -7.49
CA TYR A 21 -1.80 8.98 -8.95
C TYR A 21 -3.00 8.24 -9.54
N MET A 22 -3.27 7.02 -9.09
CA MET A 22 -4.40 6.24 -9.58
C MET A 22 -5.74 6.81 -9.12
N THR A 23 -5.85 7.24 -7.86
CA THR A 23 -7.05 7.91 -7.35
C THR A 23 -7.34 9.19 -8.16
N TYR A 24 -6.30 9.99 -8.42
CA TYR A 24 -6.40 11.16 -9.27
C TYR A 24 -6.85 10.81 -10.69
N ALA A 25 -6.25 9.80 -11.32
CA ALA A 25 -6.61 9.37 -12.66
C ALA A 25 -8.08 8.93 -12.76
N VAL A 26 -8.58 8.16 -11.78
CA VAL A 26 -9.98 7.72 -11.76
C VAL A 26 -10.94 8.89 -11.59
N VAL A 27 -10.66 9.81 -10.66
CA VAL A 27 -11.49 11.00 -10.41
C VAL A 27 -11.51 11.92 -11.64
N GLN A 28 -10.36 12.18 -12.27
CA GLN A 28 -10.29 13.00 -13.47
C GLN A 28 -11.08 12.41 -14.62
N THR A 29 -10.91 11.12 -14.91
CA THR A 29 -11.68 10.46 -15.98
C THR A 29 -13.18 10.49 -15.71
N TYR A 30 -13.61 10.33 -14.46
CA TYR A 30 -15.01 10.48 -14.09
C TYR A 30 -15.52 11.91 -14.29
N MET A 31 -14.73 12.94 -13.95
CA MET A 31 -15.12 14.34 -14.16
C MET A 31 -15.23 14.69 -15.65
N GLU A 32 -14.29 14.22 -16.48
CA GLU A 32 -14.23 14.53 -17.92
C GLU A 32 -15.28 13.78 -18.74
N LEU A 33 -15.43 12.47 -18.51
CA LEU A 33 -16.27 11.61 -19.33
C LEU A 33 -17.64 11.33 -18.71
N GLN A 34 -17.86 11.74 -17.46
CA GLN A 34 -19.04 11.35 -16.65
C GLN A 34 -19.26 9.83 -16.61
N GLN A 35 -18.18 9.08 -16.81
CA GLN A 35 -18.17 7.62 -16.88
C GLN A 35 -17.13 7.08 -15.92
N VAL A 36 -17.52 6.03 -15.20
CA VAL A 36 -16.60 5.31 -14.33
C VAL A 36 -15.62 4.52 -15.22
N PRO A 37 -14.30 4.69 -15.05
CA PRO A 37 -13.33 3.94 -15.85
C PRO A 37 -13.51 2.44 -15.70
N ALA A 38 -13.12 1.69 -16.73
CA ALA A 38 -13.09 0.24 -16.62
C ALA A 38 -12.14 -0.17 -15.49
N VAL A 39 -12.67 -0.95 -14.54
CA VAL A 39 -11.97 -1.38 -13.34
C VAL A 39 -10.72 -2.19 -13.65
N LEU A 40 -10.83 -3.13 -14.59
CA LEU A 40 -9.78 -4.11 -14.90
C LEU A 40 -8.48 -3.44 -15.42
N PRO A 41 -8.51 -2.53 -16.42
CA PRO A 41 -7.32 -1.80 -16.84
C PRO A 41 -6.66 -0.99 -15.71
N VAL A 42 -7.45 -0.32 -14.88
CA VAL A 42 -6.93 0.50 -13.77
C VAL A 42 -6.24 -0.40 -12.73
N PHE A 43 -6.87 -1.51 -12.36
CA PHE A 43 -6.31 -2.48 -11.43
C PHE A 43 -4.99 -3.08 -11.92
N ILE A 44 -4.94 -3.51 -13.20
CA ILE A 44 -3.73 -4.05 -13.81
C ILE A 44 -2.62 -3.00 -13.79
N LYS A 45 -2.92 -1.77 -14.24
CA LYS A 45 -1.94 -0.67 -14.28
C LYS A 45 -1.38 -0.40 -12.88
N LEU A 46 -2.24 -0.24 -11.87
CA LEU A 46 -1.83 -0.02 -10.48
C LEU A 46 -0.90 -1.14 -9.99
N THR A 47 -1.35 -2.38 -10.15
CA THR A 47 -0.63 -3.54 -9.62
C THR A 47 0.73 -3.70 -10.28
N VAL A 48 0.78 -3.61 -11.62
CA VAL A 48 2.03 -3.74 -12.38
C VAL A 48 3.00 -2.60 -12.06
N THR A 49 2.53 -1.35 -12.01
CA THR A 49 3.38 -0.20 -11.64
C THR A 49 3.94 -0.36 -10.23
N LEU A 50 3.12 -0.78 -9.27
CA LEU A 50 3.56 -0.97 -7.89
C LEU A 50 4.58 -2.11 -7.76
N ILE A 51 4.37 -3.23 -8.46
CA ILE A 51 5.32 -4.34 -8.51
C ILE A 51 6.67 -3.88 -9.09
N ILE A 52 6.65 -3.20 -10.24
CA ILE A 52 7.89 -2.73 -10.88
C ILE A 52 8.64 -1.78 -9.96
N LEU A 53 7.94 -0.80 -9.37
CA LEU A 53 8.55 0.19 -8.49
C LEU A 53 9.11 -0.45 -7.21
N SER A 54 8.36 -1.40 -6.62
CA SER A 54 8.81 -2.18 -5.48
C SER A 54 10.06 -2.98 -5.81
N VAL A 55 10.04 -3.78 -6.89
CA VAL A 55 11.17 -4.64 -7.26
C VAL A 55 12.42 -3.81 -7.55
N ILE A 56 12.31 -2.79 -8.41
CA ILE A 56 13.44 -1.92 -8.74
C ILE A 56 13.95 -1.20 -7.48
N GLY A 57 13.04 -0.66 -6.67
CA GLY A 57 13.40 0.05 -5.45
C GLY A 57 14.14 -0.84 -4.45
N GLN A 58 13.68 -2.07 -4.23
CA GLN A 58 14.36 -3.03 -3.35
C GLN A 58 15.72 -3.45 -3.91
N ILE A 59 15.85 -3.66 -5.22
CA ILE A 59 17.13 -4.00 -5.87
C ILE A 59 18.14 -2.86 -5.66
N VAL A 60 17.76 -1.62 -5.97
CA VAL A 60 18.64 -0.45 -5.79
C VAL A 60 19.05 -0.31 -4.33
N LEU A 61 18.11 -0.48 -3.40
CA LEU A 61 18.36 -0.36 -1.97
C LEU A 61 19.27 -1.47 -1.44
N ALA A 62 19.13 -2.70 -1.96
CA ALA A 62 20.00 -3.84 -1.67
C ALA A 62 21.43 -3.64 -2.20
N ILE A 63 21.58 -3.13 -3.42
CA ILE A 63 22.91 -2.83 -3.99
C ILE A 63 23.60 -1.73 -3.17
N ALA A 64 22.87 -0.65 -2.84
CA ALA A 64 23.41 0.47 -2.10
C ALA A 64 23.78 0.14 -0.64
N ASN A 65 23.11 -0.84 -0.02
CA ASN A 65 23.32 -1.21 1.39
C ASN A 65 23.66 -2.69 1.58
N ARG A 66 24.47 -3.26 0.68
CA ARG A 66 24.78 -4.70 0.62
C ARG A 66 25.19 -5.31 1.97
N LYS A 67 26.10 -4.66 2.71
CA LYS A 67 26.56 -5.13 4.03
C LYS A 67 25.46 -5.21 5.09
N GLN A 68 24.43 -4.36 4.99
CA GLN A 68 23.28 -4.37 5.92
C GLN A 68 22.17 -5.31 5.42
N ALA A 69 22.08 -5.53 4.11
CA ALA A 69 21.14 -6.48 3.52
C ALA A 69 21.48 -7.94 3.89
N GLU A 70 22.77 -8.26 4.06
CA GLU A 70 23.26 -9.58 4.47
C GLU A 70 23.11 -9.84 5.99
N GLN A 71 22.79 -8.82 6.78
CA GLN A 71 22.52 -8.99 8.21
C GLN A 71 21.15 -9.62 8.43
N LYS A 72 21.10 -10.70 9.22
CA LYS A 72 19.83 -11.31 9.63
C LYS A 72 19.03 -10.31 10.45
N ALA A 73 17.73 -10.23 10.16
CA ALA A 73 16.80 -9.45 10.94
C ALA A 73 16.82 -9.92 12.41
N ASP A 74 17.02 -8.97 13.32
CA ASP A 74 16.91 -9.20 14.76
C ASP A 74 15.46 -9.62 15.11
N GLU A 75 15.28 -10.36 16.21
CA GLU A 75 13.96 -10.79 16.67
C GLU A 75 13.01 -9.60 16.89
N ARG A 76 13.56 -8.45 17.31
CA ARG A 76 12.80 -7.20 17.49
C ARG A 76 12.23 -6.67 16.17
N GLU A 77 13.02 -6.70 15.10
CA GLU A 77 12.56 -6.22 13.79
C GLU A 77 11.39 -7.05 13.26
N LYS A 78 11.40 -8.36 13.52
CA LYS A 78 10.29 -9.26 13.15
C LYS A 78 9.01 -8.89 13.89
N VAL A 79 9.10 -8.52 15.17
CA VAL A 79 7.94 -8.07 15.96
C VAL A 79 7.34 -6.79 15.36
N PHE A 80 8.16 -5.84 14.91
CA PHE A 80 7.67 -4.61 14.28
C PHE A 80 6.92 -4.86 12.99
N ILE A 81 7.46 -5.73 12.14
CA ILE A 81 6.81 -6.12 10.88
C ILE A 81 5.45 -6.76 11.16
N ARG A 82 5.40 -7.72 12.10
CA ARG A 82 4.15 -8.39 12.51
C ARG A 82 3.14 -7.40 13.07
N ARG A 83 3.57 -6.44 13.89
CA ARG A 83 2.69 -5.40 14.44
C ARG A 83 2.10 -4.52 13.34
N GLY A 84 2.91 -4.10 12.37
CA GLY A 84 2.45 -3.36 11.21
C GLY A 84 1.38 -4.14 10.43
N GLN A 85 1.65 -5.42 10.16
CA GLN A 85 0.72 -6.31 9.45
C GLN A 85 -0.59 -6.52 10.21
N ALA A 86 -0.55 -6.66 11.54
CA ALA A 86 -1.75 -6.82 12.35
C ALA A 86 -2.64 -5.57 12.29
N VAL A 87 -2.06 -4.37 12.41
CA VAL A 87 -2.80 -3.11 12.32
C VAL A 87 -3.36 -2.92 10.91
N ALA A 88 -2.55 -3.15 9.88
CA ALA A 88 -2.97 -3.06 8.48
C ALA A 88 -4.10 -4.04 8.14
N GLY A 89 -4.06 -5.27 8.67
CA GLY A 89 -5.13 -6.25 8.52
C GLY A 89 -6.45 -5.76 9.11
N GLY A 90 -6.42 -5.12 10.28
CA GLY A 90 -7.61 -4.49 10.88
C GLY A 90 -8.17 -3.35 10.03
N VAL A 91 -7.29 -2.48 9.51
CA VAL A 91 -7.69 -1.38 8.61
C VAL A 91 -8.29 -1.89 7.31
N LEU A 92 -7.68 -2.93 6.71
CA LEU A 92 -8.20 -3.56 5.50
C LEU A 92 -9.57 -4.20 5.73
N ALA A 93 -9.72 -4.95 6.83
CA ALA A 93 -10.99 -5.57 7.19
C ALA A 93 -12.09 -4.53 7.38
N PHE A 94 -11.80 -3.45 8.12
CA PHE A 94 -12.74 -2.34 8.30
C PHE A 94 -13.11 -1.69 6.95
N GLY A 95 -12.12 -1.40 6.11
CA GLY A 95 -12.34 -0.80 4.79
C GLY A 95 -13.19 -1.67 3.88
N VAL A 96 -12.89 -2.96 3.78
CA VAL A 96 -13.68 -3.92 2.97
C VAL A 96 -15.12 -4.04 3.50
N VAL A 97 -15.31 -4.13 4.82
CA VAL A 97 -16.67 -4.18 5.41
C VAL A 97 -17.44 -2.90 5.11
N ALA A 98 -16.80 -1.72 5.23
CA ALA A 98 -17.41 -0.46 4.85
C ALA A 98 -17.79 -0.41 3.37
N SER A 99 -16.93 -0.92 2.48
CA SER A 99 -17.22 -1.03 1.04
C SER A 99 -18.42 -1.95 0.75
N LEU A 100 -18.54 -3.07 1.46
CA LEU A 100 -19.68 -3.98 1.33
C LEU A 100 -20.99 -3.35 1.81
N ILE A 101 -20.96 -2.63 2.93
CA ILE A 101 -22.11 -1.88 3.43
C ILE A 101 -22.52 -0.83 2.38
N HIS A 102 -21.56 -0.10 1.82
CA HIS A 102 -21.81 0.91 0.80
C HIS A 102 -22.45 0.32 -0.47
N PHE A 103 -21.98 -0.85 -0.90
CA PHE A 103 -22.58 -1.60 -2.01
C PHE A 103 -24.05 -1.97 -1.75
N LEU A 104 -24.40 -2.34 -0.52
CA LEU A 104 -25.78 -2.69 -0.17
C LEU A 104 -26.77 -1.53 -0.39
N PHE A 105 -26.31 -0.28 -0.24
CA PHE A 105 -27.14 0.91 -0.45
C PHE A 105 -27.20 1.38 -1.91
N LEU A 106 -26.08 1.30 -2.64
CA LEU A 106 -25.95 1.92 -3.97
C LEU A 106 -26.00 0.91 -5.12
N SER A 107 -25.79 -0.38 -4.84
CA SER A 107 -25.73 -1.47 -5.83
C SER A 107 -24.73 -1.26 -6.98
N ASP A 108 -23.71 -0.41 -6.79
CA ASP A 108 -22.67 -0.13 -7.79
C ASP A 108 -21.43 -1.01 -7.56
N GLY A 109 -21.25 -1.99 -8.45
CA GLY A 109 -20.12 -2.92 -8.40
C GLY A 109 -18.77 -2.28 -8.71
N ASN A 110 -18.72 -1.21 -9.52
CA ASN A 110 -17.47 -0.51 -9.79
C ASN A 110 -17.00 0.24 -8.56
N LEU A 111 -17.93 0.92 -7.88
CA LEU A 111 -17.65 1.66 -6.67
C LEU A 111 -17.22 0.74 -5.52
N LEU A 112 -17.83 -0.44 -5.41
CA LEU A 112 -17.37 -1.50 -4.51
C LEU A 112 -15.90 -1.86 -4.77
N PHE A 113 -15.53 -2.07 -6.03
CA PHE A 113 -14.16 -2.44 -6.35
C PHE A 113 -13.17 -1.31 -6.03
N TYR A 114 -13.47 -0.07 -6.43
CA TYR A 114 -12.60 1.08 -6.16
C TYR A 114 -12.45 1.37 -4.66
N SER A 115 -13.51 1.21 -3.87
CA SER A 115 -13.45 1.39 -2.42
C SER A 115 -12.65 0.28 -1.72
N CYS A 116 -12.77 -0.98 -2.17
CA CYS A 116 -11.91 -2.07 -1.72
C CYS A 116 -10.44 -1.86 -2.09
N LEU A 117 -10.17 -1.43 -3.33
CA LEU A 117 -8.83 -1.09 -3.79
C LEU A 117 -8.21 0.06 -2.98
N LEU A 118 -8.99 1.12 -2.71
CA LEU A 118 -8.55 2.24 -1.88
C LEU A 118 -8.25 1.77 -0.45
N SER A 119 -9.10 0.91 0.12
CA SER A 119 -8.88 0.31 1.44
C SER A 119 -7.58 -0.50 1.49
N LEU A 120 -7.24 -1.22 0.43
CA LEU A 120 -5.97 -1.94 0.31
C LEU A 120 -4.77 -0.99 0.32
N VAL A 121 -4.82 0.08 -0.45
CA VAL A 121 -3.75 1.10 -0.49
C VAL A 121 -3.59 1.76 0.88
N VAL A 122 -4.69 2.14 1.53
CA VAL A 122 -4.67 2.75 2.87
C VAL A 122 -4.09 1.78 3.91
N ALA A 123 -4.51 0.52 3.88
CA ALA A 123 -3.97 -0.52 4.77
C ALA A 123 -2.46 -0.69 4.62
N GLN A 124 -1.95 -0.72 3.38
CA GLN A 124 -0.51 -0.79 3.12
C GLN A 124 0.25 0.44 3.62
N VAL A 125 -0.29 1.64 3.41
CA VAL A 125 0.30 2.88 3.94
C VAL A 125 0.38 2.83 5.47
N VAL A 126 -0.70 2.36 6.13
CA VAL A 126 -0.71 2.19 7.58
C VAL A 126 0.30 1.13 8.03
N GLU A 127 0.43 0.01 7.31
CA GLU A 127 1.43 -1.02 7.59
C GLU A 127 2.83 -0.42 7.69
N TYR A 128 3.26 0.28 6.64
CA TYR A 128 4.60 0.86 6.57
C TYR A 128 4.77 2.01 7.55
N ALA A 129 3.74 2.83 7.77
CA ALA A 129 3.78 3.90 8.77
C ALA A 129 3.98 3.36 10.19
N VAL A 130 3.26 2.30 10.56
CA VAL A 130 3.40 1.63 11.86
C VAL A 130 4.77 0.99 12.00
N GLN A 131 5.30 0.35 10.96
CA GLN A 131 6.66 -0.18 10.96
C GLN A 131 7.69 0.92 11.22
N ILE A 132 7.63 2.03 10.48
CA ILE A 132 8.54 3.18 10.63
C ILE A 132 8.48 3.77 12.04
N VAL A 133 7.28 3.98 12.59
CA VAL A 133 7.10 4.49 13.95
C VAL A 133 7.70 3.52 14.98
N SER A 134 7.54 2.21 14.78
CA SER A 134 8.11 1.19 15.66
C SER A 134 9.64 1.19 15.61
N PHE A 135 10.25 1.32 14.41
CA PHE A 135 11.70 1.46 14.25
C PHE A 135 12.25 2.72 14.94
N ARG A 136 11.55 3.85 14.86
CA ARG A 136 12.01 5.11 15.49
C ARG A 136 11.83 5.15 17.00
N ARG A 137 10.81 4.48 17.53
CA ARG A 137 10.51 4.46 18.98
C ARG A 137 11.24 3.35 19.74
N GLY A 138 11.80 2.36 19.04
CA GLY A 138 12.62 1.30 19.64
C GLY A 138 11.85 0.38 20.58
N TYR A 139 10.55 0.17 20.32
CA TYR A 139 9.70 -0.76 21.09
C TYR A 139 10.05 -2.23 20.89
#